data_AF-A0A383AI08-F1
#
_entry.id   AF-A0A383AI08-F1
#
_cell.length_a   1.000
_cell.length_b   1.000
_cell.length_c   1.000
_cell.angle_alpha   90.00
_cell.angle_beta   90.00
_cell.angle_gamma   90.00
#
_symmetry.space_group_name_H-M   'P 1'
#
loop_
_entity.id
_entity.type
_entity.pdbx_description
1 polymer ?
#
loop_
_entity_poly.entity_id
_entity_poly.type
_entity_poly.pdbx_seq_one_letter_code
_entity_poly.pdbx_strand_id
1 'polypeptide(L)'
;SLFLLIISTLLACFAPETSYTKEIFWFASILIGLMVGPNQSCSRSLMARITPKEKQNEFFGFFALTGKATSFLGPLLFGIITLYYSQQIALWVVIMLFVIGLVLFNRISFQKSNKDDILITI
;
A
#
# COMPACT_ATOMS: atom_id res chain seq x y z
N SER A 1 6.01 -0.85 -8.37
CA SER A 1 4.82 -1.68 -8.68
C SER A 1 4.45 -2.49 -7.45
N LEU A 2 3.15 -2.72 -7.22
CA LEU A 2 2.66 -3.43 -6.03
C LEU A 2 3.15 -4.89 -5.98
N PHE A 3 3.37 -5.51 -7.15
CA PHE A 3 4.03 -6.81 -7.28
C PHE A 3 5.45 -6.83 -6.71
N LEU A 4 6.24 -5.77 -6.95
CA LEU A 4 7.62 -5.68 -6.43
C LEU A 4 7.64 -5.55 -4.91
N LEU A 5 6.67 -4.84 -4.32
CA LEU A 5 6.54 -4.75 -2.87
C LEU A 5 6.25 -6.12 -2.26
N ILE A 6 5.31 -6.88 -2.84
CA ILE A 6 5.00 -8.25 -2.39
C ILE A 6 6.23 -9.15 -2.49
N ILE A 7 6.94 -9.13 -3.63
CA ILE A 7 8.16 -9.94 -3.82
C ILE A 7 9.23 -9.56 -2.80
N SER A 8 9.43 -8.27 -2.53
CA SER A 8 10.43 -7.81 -1.57
C SER A 8 10.07 -8.23 -0.14
N THR A 9 8.80 -8.15 0.25
CA THR A 9 8.34 -8.60 1.57
C THR A 9 8.41 -10.12 1.71
N LEU A 10 8.14 -10.88 0.65
CA LEU A 10 8.36 -12.33 0.63
C LEU A 10 9.85 -12.66 0.80
N LEU A 11 10.74 -11.97 0.10
CA LEU A 11 12.19 -12.13 0.26
C LEU A 11 12.64 -11.91 1.70
N ALA A 12 12.09 -10.86 2.36
CA ALA A 12 12.36 -10.59 3.77
C ALA A 12 11.81 -11.69 4.71
N CYS A 13 10.69 -12.32 4.35
CA CYS A 13 10.09 -13.41 5.12
C CYS A 13 10.92 -14.72 5.04
N PHE A 14 11.54 -14.99 3.88
CA PHE A 14 12.41 -16.17 3.67
C PHE A 14 13.86 -15.94 4.11
N ALA A 15 14.27 -14.69 4.37
CA ALA A 15 15.63 -14.37 4.83
C ALA A 15 16.16 -15.19 6.03
N PRO A 16 15.37 -15.50 7.09
CA PRO A 16 15.87 -16.27 8.23
C PRO A 16 16.09 -17.76 7.92
N GLU A 17 15.57 -18.30 6.81
CA GLU A 17 15.82 -19.69 6.38
C GLU A 17 17.14 -19.84 5.60
N THR A 18 17.74 -18.74 5.17
CA THR A 18 19.00 -18.69 4.44
C THR A 18 20.19 -18.31 5.34
N SER A 19 21.38 -18.84 5.03
CA SER A 19 22.63 -18.52 5.73
C SER A 19 23.06 -17.04 5.64
N TYR A 20 22.49 -16.26 4.72
CA TYR A 20 22.78 -14.83 4.48
C TYR A 20 21.64 -13.90 4.93
N THR A 21 21.04 -14.14 6.09
CA THR A 21 19.85 -13.41 6.58
C THR A 21 20.01 -11.88 6.57
N LYS A 22 21.14 -11.35 7.03
CA LYS A 22 21.36 -9.89 7.15
C LYS A 22 21.40 -9.20 5.78
N GLU A 23 22.10 -9.78 4.81
CA GLU A 23 22.26 -9.18 3.48
C GLU A 23 20.92 -9.16 2.74
N ILE A 24 20.19 -10.27 2.77
CA ILE A 24 18.88 -10.40 2.14
C ILE A 24 17.88 -9.42 2.78
N PHE A 25 17.92 -9.26 4.11
CA PHE A 25 17.06 -8.31 4.81
C PHE A 25 17.35 -6.86 4.42
N TRP A 26 18.62 -6.46 4.35
CA TRP A 26 19.00 -5.12 3.91
C TRP A 26 18.61 -4.85 2.46
N PHE A 27 18.85 -5.82 1.58
CA PHE A 27 18.49 -5.72 0.17
C PHE A 27 16.97 -5.58 -0.01
N ALA A 28 16.18 -6.42 0.66
CA ALA A 28 14.72 -6.33 0.66
C ALA A 28 14.22 -4.97 1.18
N SER A 29 14.81 -4.48 2.27
CA SER A 29 14.41 -3.22 2.89
C SER A 29 14.68 -2.01 1.99
N ILE A 30 15.82 -1.99 1.30
CA ILE A 30 16.15 -0.95 0.30
C ILE A 30 15.12 -0.99 -0.83
N LEU A 31 14.79 -2.18 -1.34
CA LEU A 31 13.83 -2.33 -2.43
C LEU A 31 12.42 -1.89 -2.02
N ILE A 32 11.99 -2.23 -0.80
CA ILE A 32 10.73 -1.75 -0.23
C ILE A 32 10.72 -0.23 -0.15
N GLY A 33 11.76 0.38 0.45
CA GLY A 33 11.86 1.83 0.62
C GLY A 33 11.79 2.59 -0.71
N LEU A 34 12.50 2.10 -1.73
CA LEU A 34 12.49 2.67 -3.08
C LEU A 34 11.11 2.60 -3.74
N MET A 35 10.32 1.56 -3.46
CA MET A 35 9.01 1.37 -4.09
C MET A 35 7.86 2.05 -3.33
N VAL A 36 7.98 2.26 -2.02
CA VAL A 36 6.95 2.92 -1.20
C VAL A 36 6.76 4.38 -1.62
N GLY A 37 7.84 5.11 -1.90
CA GLY A 37 7.78 6.53 -2.30
C GLY A 37 6.94 6.76 -3.57
N PRO A 38 7.29 6.14 -4.71
CA PRO A 38 6.52 6.26 -5.95
C PRO A 38 5.05 5.83 -5.79
N ASN A 39 4.79 4.78 -5.00
CA ASN A 39 3.42 4.31 -4.76
C ASN A 39 2.57 5.35 -4.02
N GLN A 40 3.15 6.02 -3.01
CA GLN A 40 2.47 7.08 -2.26
C GLN A 40 2.22 8.33 -3.11
N SER A 41 3.21 8.76 -3.90
CA SER A 41 3.06 9.92 -4.80
C SER A 41 2.02 9.66 -5.89
N CYS A 42 1.98 8.44 -6.46
CA CYS A 42 1.02 8.06 -7.48
C CYS A 42 -0.42 8.07 -6.93
N SER A 43 -0.65 7.52 -5.74
CA SER A 43 -1.95 7.53 -5.05
C SER A 43 -2.48 8.96 -4.87
N ARG A 44 -1.64 9.87 -4.35
CA ARG A 44 -2.01 11.28 -4.15
C ARG A 44 -2.29 12.00 -5.48
N SER A 45 -1.48 11.75 -6.51
CA SER A 45 -1.69 12.36 -7.84
C SER A 45 -2.97 11.86 -8.50
N LEU A 46 -3.25 10.56 -8.40
CA LEU A 46 -4.49 9.97 -8.91
C LEU A 46 -5.71 10.55 -8.20
N MET A 47 -5.66 10.62 -6.86
CA MET A 47 -6.71 11.24 -6.05
C MET A 47 -7.02 12.67 -6.49
N ALA A 48 -5.98 13.49 -6.69
CA ALA A 48 -6.15 14.87 -7.13
C ALA A 48 -6.79 14.98 -8.53
N ARG A 49 -6.53 14.01 -9.42
CA ARG A 49 -7.09 13.99 -10.78
C ARG A 49 -8.56 13.57 -10.82
N ILE A 50 -8.98 12.67 -9.94
CA ILE A 50 -10.37 12.17 -9.90
C ILE A 50 -11.30 13.07 -9.08
N THR A 51 -10.74 13.98 -8.28
CA THR A 51 -11.51 14.82 -7.37
C THR A 51 -12.10 16.05 -8.10
N PRO A 52 -13.43 16.29 -8.05
CA PRO A 52 -14.04 17.47 -8.65
C PRO A 52 -13.61 18.76 -7.94
N LYS A 53 -13.48 19.85 -8.70
CA LYS A 53 -12.88 21.11 -8.23
C LYS A 53 -13.62 21.73 -7.04
N GLU A 54 -14.95 21.68 -7.02
CA GLU A 54 -15.73 22.25 -5.90
C GLU A 54 -15.59 21.46 -4.59
N LYS A 55 -15.16 20.19 -4.66
CA LYS A 55 -15.11 19.27 -3.52
C LYS A 55 -13.71 18.89 -3.09
N GLN A 56 -12.67 19.55 -3.61
CA GLN A 56 -11.28 19.22 -3.31
C GLN A 56 -10.98 19.15 -1.81
N ASN A 57 -11.43 20.13 -1.04
CA ASN A 57 -11.17 20.17 0.40
C ASN A 57 -11.78 18.97 1.15
N GLU A 58 -12.98 18.53 0.77
CA GLU A 58 -13.70 17.43 1.39
C GLU A 58 -13.00 16.09 1.11
N PHE A 59 -12.66 15.84 -0.16
CA PHE A 59 -11.95 14.63 -0.60
C PHE A 59 -10.52 14.54 -0.06
N PHE A 60 -9.77 15.66 -0.02
CA PHE A 60 -8.45 15.68 0.63
C PHE A 60 -8.54 15.48 2.14
N GLY A 61 -9.62 15.97 2.78
CA GLY A 61 -9.93 15.70 4.19
C GLY A 61 -10.13 14.21 4.47
N PHE A 62 -10.98 13.53 3.67
CA PHE A 62 -11.19 12.09 3.78
C PHE A 62 -9.92 11.28 3.47
N PHE A 63 -9.14 11.67 2.46
CA PHE A 63 -7.87 11.04 2.14
C PHE A 63 -6.88 11.13 3.32
N ALA A 64 -6.75 12.32 3.93
CA ALA A 64 -5.89 12.52 5.08
C ALA A 64 -6.37 11.74 6.31
N LEU A 65 -7.68 11.70 6.57
CA LEU A 65 -8.27 10.92 7.65
C LEU A 65 -8.01 9.42 7.47
N THR A 66 -8.25 8.89 6.27
CA THR A 66 -8.01 7.48 5.95
C THR A 66 -6.54 7.12 6.09
N GLY A 67 -5.64 8.00 5.65
CA GLY A 67 -4.21 7.85 5.85
C GLY A 67 -3.84 7.72 7.33
N LYS A 68 -4.33 8.64 8.17
CA LYS A 68 -4.10 8.61 9.62
C LYS A 68 -4.68 7.35 10.28
N ALA A 69 -5.90 6.97 9.92
CA ALA A 69 -6.53 5.75 10.42
C ALA A 69 -5.71 4.49 10.08
N THR A 70 -5.23 4.41 8.84
CA THR A 70 -4.41 3.27 8.37
C THR A 70 -3.03 3.25 9.03
N SER A 71 -2.42 4.40 9.28
CA SER A 71 -1.14 4.51 10.01
C SER A 71 -1.22 3.98 11.43
N PHE A 72 -2.40 3.99 12.06
CA PHE A 72 -2.62 3.35 13.36
C PHE A 72 -2.98 1.86 13.21
N LEU A 73 -3.91 1.55 12.30
CA LEU A 73 -4.44 0.20 12.13
C LEU A 73 -3.39 -0.82 11.67
N GLY A 74 -2.49 -0.43 10.75
CA GLY A 74 -1.44 -1.32 10.23
C GLY A 74 -0.50 -1.83 11.33
N PRO A 75 0.18 -0.94 12.07
CA PRO A 75 1.03 -1.34 13.20
C PRO A 75 0.26 -2.04 14.32
N LEU A 76 -0.99 -1.66 14.58
CA LEU A 76 -1.82 -2.33 15.58
C LEU A 76 -2.06 -3.80 15.22
N LEU A 77 -2.48 -4.08 13.99
CA LEU A 77 -2.69 -5.45 13.50
C LEU A 77 -1.38 -6.26 13.52
N PHE A 78 -0.29 -5.66 13.06
CA PHE A 78 1.03 -6.28 13.10
C PHE A 78 1.47 -6.61 14.54
N GLY A 79 1.30 -5.66 15.47
CA GLY A 79 1.66 -5.81 16.87
C GLY A 79 0.86 -6.87 17.60
N ILE A 80 -0.46 -6.92 17.36
CA ILE A 80 -1.34 -7.98 17.91
C ILE A 80 -0.84 -9.36 17.47
N ILE A 81 -0.58 -9.57 16.17
CA ILE A 81 -0.10 -10.87 15.69
C ILE A 81 1.30 -11.19 16.23
N THR A 82 2.17 -10.19 16.37
CA THR A 82 3.49 -10.38 16.99
C THR A 82 3.40 -10.82 18.45
N LEU A 83 2.41 -10.31 19.21
CA LEU A 83 2.22 -10.62 20.63
C LEU A 83 1.74 -12.06 20.87
N TYR A 84 0.84 -12.57 20.01
CA TYR A 84 0.29 -13.93 20.16
C TYR A 84 1.10 -15.02 19.45
N TYR A 85 1.82 -14.67 18.38
CA TYR A 85 2.55 -15.62 17.56
C TYR A 85 4.06 -15.28 17.53
N SER A 86 4.56 -14.85 16.37
CA SER A 86 5.97 -14.52 16.15
C SER A 86 6.04 -13.37 15.15
N GLN A 87 7.12 -12.61 15.22
CA GLN A 87 7.40 -11.50 14.30
C GLN A 87 7.42 -11.96 12.83
N GLN A 88 7.84 -13.19 12.56
CA GLN A 88 7.83 -13.78 11.21
C GLN A 88 6.40 -13.99 10.70
N ILE A 89 5.51 -14.46 11.58
CA ILE A 89 4.08 -14.64 11.25
C ILE A 89 3.41 -13.28 11.02
N ALA A 90 3.82 -12.24 11.77
CA ALA A 90 3.31 -10.89 11.58
C ALA A 90 3.65 -10.30 10.21
N LEU A 91 4.76 -10.70 9.56
CA LEU A 91 5.09 -10.27 8.19
C LEU A 91 4.04 -10.75 7.17
N TRP A 92 3.40 -11.89 7.40
CA TRP A 92 2.32 -12.38 6.53
C TRP A 92 1.10 -11.44 6.53
N VAL A 93 0.84 -10.72 7.61
CA VAL A 93 -0.21 -9.68 7.65
C VAL A 93 0.09 -8.56 6.66
N VAL A 94 1.36 -8.12 6.59
CA VAL A 94 1.78 -7.08 5.65
C VAL A 94 1.62 -7.56 4.21
N ILE A 95 2.01 -8.80 3.93
CA ILE A 95 1.83 -9.44 2.62
C ILE A 95 0.33 -9.50 2.26
N MET A 96 -0.51 -9.93 3.20
CA MET A 96 -1.96 -9.99 3.01
C MET A 96 -2.55 -8.62 2.67
N LEU A 97 -2.16 -7.56 3.38
CA LEU A 97 -2.61 -6.19 3.09
C LEU A 97 -2.19 -5.72 1.70
N PHE A 98 -0.96 -6.02 1.27
CA PHE A 98 -0.54 -5.72 -0.10
C PHE A 98 -1.32 -6.53 -1.14
N VAL A 99 -1.59 -7.81 -0.90
CA VAL A 99 -2.40 -8.64 -1.82
C VAL A 99 -3.83 -8.08 -1.93
N ILE A 100 -4.46 -7.69 -0.82
CA ILE A 100 -5.78 -7.04 -0.83
C ILE A 100 -5.73 -5.76 -1.66
N GLY A 101 -4.72 -4.91 -1.44
CA GLY A 101 -4.50 -3.70 -2.23
C GLY A 101 -4.33 -3.99 -3.72
N LEU A 102 -3.62 -5.06 -4.09
CA LEU A 102 -3.42 -5.48 -5.47
C LEU A 102 -4.74 -5.90 -6.12
N VAL A 103 -5.52 -6.73 -5.43
CA VAL A 103 -6.82 -7.23 -5.91
C VAL A 103 -7.79 -6.07 -6.11
N LEU A 104 -7.85 -5.13 -5.16
CA LEU A 104 -8.68 -3.93 -5.28
C LEU A 104 -8.23 -3.05 -6.44
N PHE A 105 -6.93 -2.81 -6.59
CA PHE A 105 -6.41 -2.00 -7.69
C PHE A 105 -6.69 -2.60 -9.06
N ASN A 106 -6.55 -3.92 -9.22
CA ASN A 106 -6.84 -4.62 -10.49
C ASN A 106 -8.33 -4.59 -10.86
N ARG A 107 -9.24 -4.39 -9.90
CA ARG A 107 -10.69 -4.26 -10.18
C ARG A 107 -11.07 -2.88 -10.70
N ILE A 108 -10.19 -1.89 -10.60
CA ILE A 108 -10.47 -0.52 -11.02
C ILE A 108 -10.11 -0.38 -12.50
N SER A 109 -11.12 -0.42 -13.36
CA SER A 109 -10.98 0.02 -14.74
C SER A 109 -11.12 1.54 -14.78
N PHE A 110 -10.03 2.26 -15.05
CA PHE A 110 -10.12 3.70 -15.32
C PHE A 110 -10.83 3.91 -16.65
N GLN A 111 -12.11 4.31 -16.59
CA GLN A 111 -12.81 4.78 -17.78
C GLN A 111 -12.21 6.15 -18.14
N LYS A 112 -11.50 6.20 -19.26
CA LYS A 112 -10.92 7.44 -19.79
C LYS A 112 -12.06 8.37 -20.18
N SER A 113 -12.47 9.26 -19.29
CA SER A 113 -13.39 10.35 -19.60
C SER A 113 -12.71 11.26 -20.62
N ASN A 114 -13.13 11.15 -21.88
CA ASN A 114 -12.73 12.03 -22.96
C ASN A 114 -13.72 13.19 -23.02
N LYS A 115 -13.20 14.37 -22.66
CA LYS A 115 -13.72 15.72 -22.91
C LYS A 115 -14.97 16.19 -22.15
N ASP A 116 -14.70 17.25 -21.38
CA ASP A 116 -15.48 18.48 -21.22
C ASP A 116 -16.72 18.53 -20.33
N ASP A 117 -17.23 17.44 -19.76
CA ASP A 117 -18.15 17.54 -18.61
C ASP A 117 -18.02 16.31 -17.71
N ILE A 118 -17.47 16.49 -16.51
CA ILE A 118 -17.39 15.42 -15.49
C ILE A 118 -18.72 15.41 -14.74
N LEU A 119 -19.70 14.69 -15.28
CA LEU A 119 -20.87 14.21 -14.55
C LEU A 119 -20.78 12.69 -14.46
N ILE A 120 -20.22 12.20 -13.35
CA ILE A 120 -20.26 10.78 -13.00
C ILE A 120 -21.71 10.48 -12.59
N THR A 121 -22.47 9.85 -13.49
CA THR A 121 -23.73 9.20 -13.12
C THR A 121 -23.37 7.90 -12.40
N ILE A 122 -23.95 7.74 -11.21
CA ILE A 122 -23.81 6.57 -10.32
C ILE A 122 -24.44 5.34 -10.97
#